data_AF-A0A9E5J7G3-F1
#
_entry.id   AF-A0A9E5J7G3-F1
#
_cell.length_a   1.000
_cell.length_b   1.000
_cell.length_c   1.000
_cell.angle_alpha   90.00
_cell.angle_beta   90.00
_cell.angle_gamma   90.00
#
_symmetry.space_group_name_H-M   'P 1'
#
loop_
_entity.id
_entity.type
_entity.pdbx_description
1 polymer ?
#
loop_
_entity_poly.entity_id
_entity_poly.type
_entity_poly.pdbx_seq_one_letter_code
_entity_poly.pdbx_strand_id
1 'polypeptide(L)'
;CSADFIQTSKHPGLFRVHEGPTPEKKDLLRNYLKSLGLPYTVSDEPKPSEFQHIAQATKDRPDAQQIHTMLLRSMQQAIYTPINSGHFGLAYEAYTHFTSPIRRYPDLLVHRVIKAILAHKKYQLPALPLPGEAHAKLAKRLQKNKAGAQMDDAPRIKMSPAEQQAWEAAGLHCSANERRADEASRDVEAWLKCKYMREHLGEEYSGVVTSATSFGIFVTLDNLYVEGLVHITELGGEYFRFDEARQELRGERTGIRYAIGTRVQIQVSRVDLDGRKIDFRLVNPAEEFSARQMRDKGPGKQVAGRNDKVRGSLVGAEGAKSKTRPFNARKAEGGKPSTRHGKVSPKGATSKSSGAKKSSQSRKSRR
;
A
#
# COMPACT_ATOMS: atom_id res chain seq x y z
N CYS A 1 26.03 -13.60 17.25
CA CYS A 1 26.61 -13.70 18.62
C CYS A 1 25.58 -14.09 19.68
N SER A 2 24.69 -13.19 20.15
CA SER A 2 23.77 -13.53 21.26
C SER A 2 22.72 -14.57 20.89
N ALA A 3 22.14 -14.49 19.68
CA ALA A 3 21.18 -15.47 19.18
C ALA A 3 21.82 -16.85 19.06
N ASP A 4 22.98 -16.92 18.40
CA ASP A 4 23.76 -18.16 18.25
C ASP A 4 24.15 -18.75 19.60
N PHE A 5 24.60 -17.92 20.56
CA PHE A 5 24.97 -18.38 21.90
C PHE A 5 23.81 -19.06 22.62
N ILE A 6 22.60 -18.50 22.55
CA ILE A 6 21.39 -19.11 23.12
C ILE A 6 21.03 -20.41 22.38
N GLN A 7 21.11 -20.40 21.05
CA GLN A 7 20.76 -21.55 20.20
C GLN A 7 21.72 -22.73 20.40
N THR A 8 23.03 -22.49 20.40
CA THR A 8 24.07 -23.52 20.67
C THR A 8 23.93 -24.10 22.07
N SER A 9 23.59 -23.26 23.05
CA SER A 9 23.37 -23.71 24.43
C SER A 9 22.05 -24.48 24.60
N LYS A 10 21.17 -24.49 23.59
CA LYS A 10 19.83 -25.11 23.64
C LYS A 10 18.98 -24.61 24.80
N HIS A 11 19.15 -23.34 25.17
CA HIS A 11 18.33 -22.71 26.21
C HIS A 11 17.13 -21.98 25.61
N PRO A 12 15.96 -22.02 26.28
CA PRO A 12 14.82 -21.23 25.82
C PRO A 12 15.11 -19.74 25.97
N GLY A 13 14.70 -18.96 24.97
CA GLY A 13 14.87 -17.53 24.92
C GLY A 13 14.00 -16.94 23.83
N LEU A 14 13.85 -15.61 23.80
CA LEU A 14 13.12 -14.94 22.73
C LEU A 14 14.06 -14.62 21.57
N PHE A 15 13.60 -14.93 20.36
CA PHE A 15 14.18 -14.50 19.10
C PHE A 15 13.35 -13.37 18.52
N ARG A 16 14.00 -12.49 17.75
CA ARG A 16 13.32 -11.48 16.94
C ARG A 16 13.24 -12.04 15.52
N VAL A 17 12.07 -12.59 15.21
CA VAL A 17 11.80 -13.29 13.96
C VAL A 17 11.08 -12.37 13.00
N HIS A 18 11.46 -12.47 11.73
CA HIS A 18 10.77 -11.79 10.63
C HIS A 18 10.63 -12.81 9.50
N GLU A 19 9.43 -13.35 9.34
CA GLU A 19 9.14 -14.34 8.30
C GLU A 19 9.11 -13.70 6.92
N GLY A 20 9.22 -14.53 5.89
CA GLY A 20 9.06 -14.09 4.50
C GLY A 20 7.62 -13.65 4.18
N PRO A 21 7.39 -13.01 3.02
CA PRO A 21 6.06 -12.63 2.55
C PRO A 21 5.04 -13.78 2.55
N THR A 22 3.78 -13.48 2.90
CA THR A 22 2.69 -14.47 2.80
C THR A 22 2.40 -14.83 1.34
N PRO A 23 1.80 -16.00 1.05
CA PRO A 23 1.42 -16.39 -0.32
C PRO A 23 0.66 -15.30 -1.07
N GLU A 24 -0.32 -14.67 -0.44
CA GLU A 24 -1.15 -13.62 -1.05
C GLU A 24 -0.31 -12.38 -1.40
N LYS A 25 0.61 -11.99 -0.51
CA LYS A 25 1.51 -10.85 -0.73
C LYS A 25 2.54 -11.14 -1.82
N LYS A 26 3.00 -12.39 -1.94
CA LYS A 26 3.88 -12.82 -3.05
C LYS A 26 3.18 -12.72 -4.38
N ASP A 27 1.94 -13.21 -4.46
CA ASP A 27 1.17 -13.18 -5.71
C ASP A 27 0.82 -11.74 -6.12
N LEU A 28 0.47 -10.89 -5.15
CA LEU A 28 0.29 -9.46 -5.40
C LEU A 28 1.56 -8.83 -5.99
N LEU A 29 2.73 -9.10 -5.38
CA LEU A 29 4.02 -8.57 -5.84
C LEU A 29 4.38 -9.09 -7.24
N ARG A 30 4.20 -10.38 -7.51
CA ARG A 30 4.43 -10.99 -8.84
C ARG A 30 3.55 -10.37 -9.90
N ASN A 31 2.25 -10.21 -9.61
CA ASN A 31 1.30 -9.59 -10.52
C ASN A 31 1.66 -8.13 -10.79
N TYR A 32 2.07 -7.39 -9.75
CA TYR A 32 2.53 -6.02 -9.88
C TYR A 32 3.77 -5.91 -10.78
N LEU A 33 4.82 -6.69 -10.52
CA LEU A 33 6.05 -6.71 -11.34
C LEU A 33 5.76 -7.09 -12.80
N LYS A 34 4.90 -8.09 -13.02
CA LYS A 34 4.46 -8.50 -14.36
C LYS A 34 3.68 -7.39 -15.07
N SER A 35 2.85 -6.65 -14.35
CA SER A 35 2.06 -5.55 -14.91
C SER A 35 2.91 -4.38 -15.40
N LEU A 36 4.11 -4.21 -14.82
CA LEU A 36 5.14 -3.23 -15.22
C LEU A 36 6.03 -3.73 -16.37
N GLY A 37 5.84 -4.98 -16.82
CA GLY A 37 6.66 -5.61 -17.85
C GLY A 37 8.09 -5.90 -17.39
N LEU A 38 8.32 -6.01 -16.08
CA LEU A 38 9.63 -6.36 -15.55
C LEU A 38 9.90 -7.87 -15.74
N PRO A 39 11.11 -8.26 -16.17
CA PRO A 39 11.46 -9.67 -16.33
C PRO A 39 11.72 -10.38 -14.99
N TYR A 40 11.67 -9.65 -13.88
CA TYR A 40 11.96 -10.18 -12.55
C TYR A 40 10.71 -10.80 -11.92
N THR A 41 10.89 -11.96 -11.30
CA THR A 41 9.86 -12.63 -10.51
C THR A 41 10.44 -13.07 -9.17
N VAL A 42 9.56 -13.34 -8.22
CA VAL A 42 9.91 -13.82 -6.89
C VAL A 42 9.57 -15.30 -6.81
N SER A 43 10.51 -16.12 -6.33
CA SER A 43 10.32 -17.56 -6.17
C SER A 43 9.22 -17.90 -5.13
N ASP A 44 8.80 -19.18 -5.06
CA ASP A 44 7.79 -19.60 -4.08
C ASP A 44 8.33 -19.52 -2.64
N GLU A 45 9.63 -19.73 -2.47
CA GLU A 45 10.35 -19.56 -1.20
C GLU A 45 11.39 -18.45 -1.38
N PRO A 46 10.96 -17.17 -1.37
CA PRO A 46 11.85 -16.08 -1.66
C PRO A 46 13.03 -16.05 -0.69
N LYS A 47 14.23 -15.79 -1.23
CA LYS A 47 15.39 -15.40 -0.44
C LYS A 47 15.51 -13.87 -0.35
N PRO A 48 16.09 -13.32 0.74
CA PRO A 48 16.33 -11.88 0.86
C PRO A 48 17.16 -11.30 -0.30
N SER A 49 18.06 -12.10 -0.87
CA SER A 49 18.88 -11.73 -2.03
C SER A 49 18.06 -11.46 -3.29
N GLU A 50 16.93 -12.15 -3.49
CA GLU A 50 16.03 -11.88 -4.63
C GLU A 50 15.42 -10.49 -4.52
N PHE A 51 14.97 -10.11 -3.33
CA PHE A 51 14.41 -8.78 -3.05
C PHE A 51 15.44 -7.68 -3.26
N GLN A 52 16.67 -7.91 -2.77
CA GLN A 52 17.78 -6.99 -2.96
C GLN A 52 18.15 -6.84 -4.44
N HIS A 53 18.16 -7.94 -5.20
CA HIS A 53 18.43 -7.92 -6.63
C HIS A 53 17.39 -7.08 -7.38
N ILE A 54 16.09 -7.28 -7.11
CA ILE A 54 15.01 -6.50 -7.73
C ILE A 54 15.16 -5.03 -7.39
N ALA A 55 15.40 -4.69 -6.12
CA ALA A 55 15.58 -3.30 -5.68
C ALA A 55 16.78 -2.63 -6.37
N GLN A 56 17.91 -3.34 -6.51
CA GLN A 56 19.10 -2.81 -7.17
C GLN A 56 18.91 -2.67 -8.67
N ALA A 57 18.30 -3.66 -9.32
CA ALA A 57 18.08 -3.67 -10.77
C ALA A 57 17.04 -2.65 -11.25
N THR A 58 16.18 -2.16 -10.34
CA THR A 58 15.14 -1.17 -10.64
C THR A 58 15.47 0.23 -10.14
N LYS A 59 16.64 0.44 -9.52
CA LYS A 59 17.05 1.68 -8.84
C LYS A 59 16.98 2.93 -9.73
N ASP A 60 17.40 2.82 -10.98
CA ASP A 60 17.51 3.98 -11.90
C ASP A 60 16.23 4.23 -12.71
N ARG A 61 15.17 3.45 -12.46
CA ARG A 61 13.90 3.61 -13.16
C ARG A 61 13.06 4.75 -12.57
N PRO A 62 12.22 5.42 -13.36
CA PRO A 62 11.31 6.46 -12.86
C PRO A 62 10.29 5.93 -11.84
N ASP A 63 9.96 4.63 -11.87
CA ASP A 63 9.03 3.95 -10.97
C ASP A 63 9.72 3.23 -9.79
N ALA A 64 11.02 3.45 -9.57
CA ALA A 64 11.81 2.76 -8.53
C ALA A 64 11.20 2.88 -7.13
N GLN A 65 10.71 4.06 -6.76
CA GLN A 65 10.09 4.30 -5.44
C GLN A 65 8.82 3.45 -5.26
N GLN A 66 8.04 3.25 -6.32
CA GLN A 66 6.83 2.44 -6.29
C GLN A 66 7.17 0.97 -6.07
N ILE A 67 8.13 0.47 -6.86
CA ILE A 67 8.62 -0.91 -6.78
C ILE A 67 9.19 -1.18 -5.38
N HIS A 68 10.02 -0.28 -4.85
CA HIS A 68 10.58 -0.40 -3.51
C HIS A 68 9.49 -0.43 -2.43
N THR A 69 8.48 0.43 -2.53
CA THR A 69 7.34 0.45 -1.61
C THR A 69 6.56 -0.87 -1.66
N MET A 70 6.35 -1.44 -2.85
CA MET A 70 5.67 -2.74 -2.99
C MET A 70 6.49 -3.89 -2.40
N LEU A 71 7.81 -3.89 -2.60
CA LEU A 71 8.71 -4.86 -1.95
C LEU A 71 8.55 -4.80 -0.43
N LEU A 72 8.63 -3.60 0.17
CA LEU A 72 8.48 -3.42 1.62
C LEU A 72 7.09 -3.83 2.13
N ARG A 73 6.01 -3.47 1.42
CA ARG A 73 4.63 -3.83 1.80
C ARG A 73 4.37 -5.33 1.74
N SER A 74 5.08 -6.05 0.86
CA SER A 74 4.99 -7.50 0.76
C SER A 74 5.61 -8.22 1.97
N MET A 75 6.52 -7.56 2.71
CA MET A 75 7.16 -8.14 3.89
C MET A 75 6.17 -8.27 5.07
N GLN A 76 6.51 -9.15 6.02
CA GLN A 76 5.76 -9.32 7.25
C GLN A 76 6.26 -8.38 8.35
N GLN A 77 5.48 -8.25 9.42
CA GLN A 77 5.96 -7.57 10.62
C GLN A 77 6.81 -8.53 11.45
N ALA A 78 7.92 -8.04 11.99
CA ALA A 78 8.75 -8.83 12.88
C ALA A 78 8.08 -9.00 14.26
N ILE A 79 8.29 -10.14 14.90
CA ILE A 79 7.68 -10.52 16.18
C ILE A 79 8.71 -11.13 17.14
N TYR A 80 8.38 -11.16 18.42
CA TYR A 80 9.11 -11.94 19.43
C TYR A 80 8.48 -13.31 19.59
N THR A 81 9.29 -14.36 19.46
CA THR A 81 8.85 -15.76 19.59
C THR A 81 10.01 -16.62 20.13
N PRO A 82 9.74 -17.70 20.89
CA PRO A 82 10.78 -18.63 21.31
C PRO A 82 11.27 -19.57 20.19
N ILE A 83 10.57 -19.62 19.06
CA ILE A 83 10.93 -20.44 17.90
C ILE A 83 11.77 -19.57 16.97
N ASN A 84 12.99 -20.01 16.66
CA ASN A 84 13.80 -19.32 15.66
C ASN A 84 13.36 -19.73 14.24
N SER A 85 12.85 -18.78 13.47
CA SER A 85 12.54 -18.93 12.04
C SER A 85 13.37 -17.97 11.17
N GLY A 86 14.45 -17.42 11.72
CA GLY A 86 15.29 -16.43 11.05
C GLY A 86 14.68 -15.02 10.97
N HIS A 87 15.44 -14.11 10.37
CA HIS A 87 15.06 -12.73 10.16
C HIS A 87 15.25 -12.34 8.69
N PHE A 88 14.21 -12.55 7.88
CA PHE A 88 14.23 -12.33 6.43
C PHE A 88 14.71 -10.92 6.05
N GLY A 89 14.19 -9.87 6.69
CA GLY A 89 14.57 -8.48 6.36
C GLY A 89 16.04 -8.12 6.66
N LEU A 90 16.74 -8.89 7.49
CA LEU A 90 18.16 -8.67 7.80
C LEU A 90 19.06 -9.76 7.20
N ALA A 91 18.49 -10.76 6.53
CA ALA A 91 19.19 -11.93 6.01
C ALA A 91 20.02 -12.71 7.07
N TYR A 92 19.51 -12.84 8.31
CA TYR A 92 20.12 -13.67 9.35
C TYR A 92 19.30 -14.94 9.61
N GLU A 93 19.97 -16.06 9.82
CA GLU A 93 19.36 -17.34 10.24
C GLU A 93 18.88 -17.32 11.69
N ALA A 94 19.53 -16.53 12.54
CA ALA A 94 19.17 -16.36 13.94
C ALA A 94 19.40 -14.90 14.37
N TYR A 95 18.39 -14.28 14.98
CA TYR A 95 18.51 -12.92 15.48
C TYR A 95 17.71 -12.73 16.77
N THR A 96 18.26 -11.95 17.69
CA THR A 96 17.60 -11.56 18.94
C THR A 96 18.02 -10.16 19.35
N HIS A 97 17.11 -9.43 19.99
CA HIS A 97 17.44 -8.13 20.59
C HIS A 97 18.14 -8.34 21.93
N PHE A 98 19.28 -7.68 22.09
CA PHE A 98 20.11 -7.77 23.30
C PHE A 98 20.63 -6.41 23.80
N THR A 99 20.76 -5.42 22.92
CA THR A 99 21.52 -4.19 23.18
C THR A 99 20.76 -3.09 23.92
N SER A 100 19.49 -3.28 24.29
CA SER A 100 18.67 -2.22 24.92
C SER A 100 17.74 -2.72 26.04
N PRO A 101 18.27 -3.39 27.08
CA PRO A 101 17.47 -3.93 28.19
C PRO A 101 16.71 -2.89 29.02
N ILE A 102 17.14 -1.62 29.00
CA ILE A 102 16.47 -0.53 29.74
C ILE A 102 15.10 -0.18 29.13
N ARG A 103 14.95 -0.30 27.80
CA ARG A 103 13.75 0.14 27.06
C ARG A 103 13.02 -0.98 26.33
N ARG A 104 13.55 -2.21 26.36
CA ARG A 104 12.94 -3.39 25.75
C ARG A 104 13.01 -4.57 26.71
N TYR A 105 11.83 -5.05 27.12
CA TYR A 105 11.72 -6.20 28.01
C TYR A 105 12.28 -7.52 27.42
N PRO A 106 12.16 -7.79 26.09
CA PRO A 106 12.81 -8.95 25.49
C PRO A 106 14.33 -9.00 25.72
N ASP A 107 15.02 -7.87 25.57
CA ASP A 107 16.46 -7.78 25.83
C ASP A 107 16.78 -8.12 27.29
N LEU A 108 15.97 -7.68 28.25
CA LEU A 108 16.13 -8.03 29.66
C LEU A 108 16.03 -9.55 29.88
N LEU A 109 15.07 -10.22 29.22
CA LEU A 109 14.92 -11.67 29.29
C LEU A 109 16.13 -12.37 28.66
N VAL A 110 16.61 -11.91 27.51
CA VAL A 110 17.81 -12.42 26.85
C VAL A 110 19.05 -12.27 27.75
N HIS A 111 19.21 -11.13 28.42
CA HIS A 111 20.28 -10.92 29.40
C HIS A 111 20.22 -11.92 30.56
N ARG A 112 19.02 -12.18 31.11
CA ARG A 112 18.83 -13.15 32.19
C ARG A 112 19.10 -14.58 31.74
N VAL A 113 18.69 -14.94 30.53
CA VAL A 113 18.99 -16.25 29.92
C VAL A 113 20.49 -16.42 29.76
N ILE A 114 21.20 -15.44 29.19
CA ILE A 114 22.65 -15.49 29.01
C ILE A 114 23.37 -15.61 30.36
N LYS A 115 22.98 -14.82 31.37
CA LYS A 115 23.54 -14.93 32.73
C LYS A 115 23.32 -16.32 33.34
N ALA A 116 22.15 -16.91 33.13
CA ALA A 116 21.86 -18.26 33.62
C ALA A 116 22.73 -19.31 32.91
N ILE A 117 22.89 -19.21 31.58
CA ILE A 117 23.79 -20.08 30.80
C ILE A 117 25.22 -20.01 31.33
N LEU A 118 25.74 -18.79 31.54
CA LEU A 118 27.09 -18.57 32.08
C LEU A 118 27.25 -19.10 33.51
N ALA A 119 26.17 -19.13 34.29
CA ALA A 119 26.15 -19.73 35.62
C ALA A 119 25.83 -21.24 35.62
N HIS A 120 25.78 -21.88 34.45
CA HIS A 120 25.38 -23.28 34.25
C HIS A 120 24.00 -23.63 34.86
N LYS A 121 23.07 -22.67 34.85
CA LYS A 121 21.70 -22.80 35.35
C LYS A 121 20.68 -22.60 34.24
N LYS A 122 19.51 -23.22 34.37
CA LYS A 122 18.36 -22.94 33.48
C LYS A 122 17.58 -21.74 34.01
N TYR A 123 17.43 -20.70 33.20
CA TYR A 123 16.55 -19.59 33.55
C TYR A 123 15.09 -20.07 33.48
N GLN A 124 14.38 -19.91 34.59
CA GLN A 124 12.94 -20.13 34.68
C GLN A 124 12.24 -18.78 34.54
N LEU A 125 11.30 -18.71 33.60
CA LEU A 125 10.49 -17.51 33.43
C LEU A 125 9.63 -17.35 34.69
N PRO A 126 9.55 -16.15 35.30
CA PRO A 126 8.64 -15.92 36.41
C PRO A 126 7.19 -16.17 35.95
N ALA A 127 6.33 -16.56 36.89
CA ALA A 127 4.90 -16.69 36.62
C ALA A 127 4.36 -15.36 36.09
N LEU A 128 4.10 -15.31 34.78
CA LEU A 128 3.46 -14.15 34.17
C LEU A 128 2.00 -14.15 34.63
N PRO A 129 1.42 -12.98 34.97
CA PRO A 129 0.01 -12.90 35.33
C PRO A 129 -0.81 -13.55 34.22
N LEU A 130 -1.78 -14.39 34.63
CA LEU A 130 -2.67 -15.09 33.72
C LEU A 130 -3.21 -14.06 32.73
N PRO A 131 -2.86 -14.20 31.44
CA PRO A 131 -3.07 -13.12 30.52
C PRO A 131 -4.59 -13.08 30.28
N GLY A 132 -5.20 -11.90 30.49
CA GLY A 132 -6.66 -11.73 30.43
C GLY A 132 -7.27 -12.27 29.13
N GLU A 133 -8.61 -12.38 29.06
CA GLU A 133 -9.36 -13.08 27.99
C GLU A 133 -8.85 -12.85 26.55
N ALA A 134 -8.30 -11.67 26.26
CA ALA A 134 -7.71 -11.30 24.97
C ALA A 134 -6.55 -12.23 24.53
N HIS A 135 -5.67 -12.62 25.45
CA HIS A 135 -4.52 -13.46 25.14
C HIS A 135 -4.88 -14.95 25.08
N ALA A 136 -5.86 -15.40 25.87
CA ALA A 136 -6.41 -16.76 25.76
C ALA A 136 -7.10 -16.98 24.41
N LYS A 137 -7.83 -15.97 23.91
CA LYS A 137 -8.41 -15.97 22.54
C LYS A 137 -7.32 -15.98 21.46
N LEU A 138 -6.21 -15.28 21.69
CA LEU A 138 -5.09 -15.22 20.75
C LEU A 138 -4.24 -16.51 20.73
N ALA A 139 -4.00 -17.13 21.89
CA ALA A 139 -3.37 -18.44 22.00
C ALA A 139 -4.19 -19.54 21.29
N LYS A 140 -5.53 -19.50 21.42
CA LYS A 140 -6.45 -20.36 20.65
C LYS A 140 -6.38 -20.12 19.13
N ARG A 141 -6.23 -18.86 18.69
CA ARG A 141 -6.03 -18.53 17.26
C ARG A 141 -4.68 -19.02 16.73
N LEU A 142 -3.61 -18.95 17.52
CA LEU A 142 -2.28 -19.44 17.15
C LEU A 142 -2.24 -20.97 17.02
N GLN A 143 -2.93 -21.69 17.91
CA GLN A 143 -3.12 -23.15 17.75
C GLN A 143 -3.88 -23.48 16.46
N LYS A 144 -4.87 -22.67 16.07
CA LYS A 144 -5.64 -22.85 14.83
C LYS A 144 -4.81 -22.54 13.57
N ASN A 145 -3.87 -21.59 13.65
CA ASN A 145 -3.02 -21.18 12.52
C ASN A 145 -1.76 -22.04 12.34
N LYS A 146 -1.42 -22.94 13.28
CA LYS A 146 -0.31 -23.91 13.15
C LYS A 146 -0.56 -25.01 12.08
N ALA A 147 -1.66 -24.95 11.33
CA ALA A 147 -2.00 -25.91 10.28
C ALA A 147 -1.30 -25.65 8.92
N GLY A 148 -0.38 -24.68 8.79
CA GLY A 148 0.16 -24.30 7.48
C GLY A 148 1.65 -23.92 7.39
N ALA A 149 2.44 -24.05 8.45
CA ALA A 149 3.88 -23.74 8.38
C ALA A 149 4.70 -24.75 9.17
N GLN A 150 4.91 -25.93 8.58
CA GLN A 150 6.00 -26.81 8.98
C GLN A 150 7.22 -26.45 8.15
N MET A 151 8.16 -25.71 8.74
CA MET A 151 9.56 -25.83 8.36
C MET A 151 10.16 -26.89 9.28
N ASP A 152 10.48 -28.06 8.72
CA ASP A 152 10.83 -29.27 9.48
C ASP A 152 12.28 -29.30 10.01
N ASP A 153 13.10 -28.27 9.75
CA ASP A 153 14.55 -28.30 10.03
C ASP A 153 15.08 -27.33 11.12
N ALA A 154 14.22 -26.53 11.77
CA ALA A 154 14.70 -25.66 12.84
C ALA A 154 15.06 -26.47 14.10
N PRO A 155 16.26 -26.30 14.71
CA PRO A 155 16.66 -27.03 15.91
C PRO A 155 15.73 -26.69 17.07
N ARG A 156 14.76 -27.56 17.35
CA ARG A 156 13.79 -27.37 18.42
C ARG A 156 14.46 -27.61 19.78
N ILE A 157 14.53 -26.55 20.58
CA ILE A 157 14.94 -26.64 21.98
C ILE A 157 13.90 -27.51 22.71
N LYS A 158 14.35 -28.56 23.42
CA LYS A 158 13.48 -29.41 24.23
C LYS A 158 12.96 -28.61 25.44
N MET A 159 11.69 -28.25 25.43
CA MET A 159 10.99 -27.56 26.51
C MET A 159 9.80 -28.41 26.99
N SER A 160 9.41 -28.26 28.25
CA SER A 160 8.11 -28.79 28.67
C SER A 160 6.97 -28.00 27.99
N PRO A 161 5.78 -28.58 27.79
CA PRO A 161 4.65 -27.85 27.20
C PRO A 161 4.29 -26.58 27.96
N ALA A 162 4.40 -26.60 29.29
CA ALA A 162 4.15 -25.43 30.14
C ALA A 162 5.22 -24.33 29.96
N GLU A 163 6.49 -24.70 29.88
CA GLU A 163 7.57 -23.74 29.60
C GLU A 163 7.42 -23.14 28.20
N GLN A 164 7.12 -23.97 27.19
CA GLN A 164 6.88 -23.50 25.83
C GLN A 164 5.74 -22.49 25.78
N GLN A 165 4.61 -22.80 26.42
CA GLN A 165 3.46 -21.91 26.49
C GLN A 165 3.81 -20.59 27.21
N ALA A 166 4.63 -20.63 28.27
CA ALA A 166 5.04 -19.44 28.99
C ALA A 166 5.91 -18.51 28.12
N TRP A 167 6.86 -19.06 27.36
CA TRP A 167 7.69 -18.28 26.44
C TRP A 167 6.93 -17.76 25.22
N GLU A 168 6.01 -18.55 24.65
CA GLU A 168 5.11 -18.10 23.59
C GLU A 168 4.23 -16.93 24.08
N ALA A 169 3.70 -17.02 25.31
CA ALA A 169 2.93 -15.94 25.93
C ALA A 169 3.78 -14.67 26.16
N ALA A 170 5.03 -14.82 26.60
CA ALA A 170 5.96 -13.72 26.80
C ALA A 170 6.28 -12.99 25.48
N GLY A 171 6.60 -13.75 24.42
CA GLY A 171 6.87 -13.19 23.09
C GLY A 171 5.67 -12.44 22.53
N LEU A 172 4.48 -13.01 22.71
CA LEU A 172 3.23 -12.41 22.29
C LEU A 172 2.91 -11.11 23.04
N HIS A 173 3.07 -11.11 24.35
CA HIS A 173 2.88 -9.92 25.19
C HIS A 173 3.85 -8.80 24.80
N CYS A 174 5.13 -9.12 24.59
CA CYS A 174 6.14 -8.15 24.15
C CYS A 174 5.81 -7.58 22.77
N SER A 175 5.42 -8.43 21.82
CA SER A 175 5.05 -7.99 20.46
C SER A 175 3.77 -7.15 20.46
N ALA A 176 2.79 -7.47 21.30
CA ALA A 176 1.56 -6.69 21.43
C ALA A 176 1.83 -5.31 22.04
N ASN A 177 2.69 -5.23 23.05
CA ASN A 177 3.05 -3.95 23.66
C ASN A 177 3.91 -3.08 22.75
N GLU A 178 4.78 -3.67 21.93
CA GLU A 178 5.50 -2.96 20.86
C GLU A 178 4.51 -2.29 19.90
N ARG A 179 3.54 -3.05 19.36
CA ARG A 179 2.51 -2.49 18.47
C ARG A 179 1.67 -1.41 19.14
N ARG A 180 1.25 -1.63 20.39
CA ARG A 180 0.47 -0.65 21.15
C ARG A 180 1.25 0.66 21.34
N ALA A 181 2.56 0.59 21.59
CA ALA A 181 3.40 1.77 21.74
C ALA A 181 3.56 2.51 20.39
N ASP A 182 3.76 1.78 19.30
CA ASP A 182 3.82 2.36 17.94
C ASP A 182 2.50 3.03 17.55
N GLU A 183 1.37 2.36 17.81
CA GLU A 183 0.03 2.91 17.55
C GLU A 183 -0.21 4.20 18.33
N ALA A 184 0.06 4.22 19.64
CA ALA A 184 -0.08 5.43 20.45
C ALA A 184 0.83 6.58 19.97
N SER A 185 2.06 6.26 19.57
CA SER A 185 3.00 7.27 19.05
C SER A 185 2.52 7.86 17.73
N ARG A 186 2.07 7.00 16.79
CA ARG A 186 1.46 7.43 15.53
C ARG A 186 0.21 8.28 15.76
N ASP A 187 -0.57 7.96 16.78
CA ASP A 187 -1.81 8.67 17.10
C ASP A 187 -1.56 10.12 17.54
N VAL A 188 -0.55 10.32 18.40
CA VAL A 188 -0.09 11.64 18.82
C VAL A 188 0.54 12.39 17.65
N GLU A 189 1.37 11.72 16.85
CA GLU A 189 1.99 12.31 15.67
C GLU A 189 0.93 12.77 14.64
N ALA A 190 -0.09 11.94 14.36
CA ALA A 190 -1.18 12.28 13.47
C ALA A 190 -1.97 13.51 13.98
N TRP A 191 -2.24 13.56 15.28
CA TRP A 191 -2.91 14.72 15.88
C TRP A 191 -2.05 15.99 15.77
N LEU A 192 -0.75 15.91 16.05
CA LEU A 192 0.18 17.05 15.93
C LEU A 192 0.28 17.53 14.48
N LYS A 193 0.34 16.60 13.52
CA LYS A 193 0.32 16.91 12.07
C LYS A 193 -0.97 17.63 11.69
N CYS A 194 -2.13 17.15 12.13
CA CYS A 194 -3.41 17.83 11.88
C CYS A 194 -3.43 19.23 12.50
N LYS A 195 -2.97 19.38 13.74
CA LYS A 195 -2.88 20.69 14.41
C LYS A 195 -2.02 21.68 13.61
N TYR A 196 -0.88 21.23 13.10
CA TYR A 196 0.00 22.03 12.26
C TYR A 196 -0.66 22.43 10.94
N MET A 197 -1.31 21.48 10.26
CA MET A 197 -1.97 21.75 8.96
C MET A 197 -3.18 22.68 9.05
N ARG A 198 -3.81 22.79 10.23
CA ARG A 198 -4.93 23.71 10.44
C ARG A 198 -4.55 25.17 10.20
N GLU A 199 -3.32 25.54 10.52
CA GLU A 199 -2.80 26.91 10.33
C GLU A 199 -2.44 27.18 8.85
N HIS A 200 -2.36 26.13 8.03
CA HIS A 200 -1.96 26.17 6.62
C HIS A 200 -3.13 25.77 5.69
N LEU A 201 -4.37 26.03 6.12
CA LEU A 201 -5.57 25.69 5.35
C LEU A 201 -5.70 26.60 4.12
N GLY A 202 -5.94 26.01 2.96
CA GLY A 202 -6.02 26.70 1.67
C GLY A 202 -4.67 26.88 0.96
N GLU A 203 -3.56 26.53 1.60
CA GLU A 203 -2.25 26.56 0.95
C GLU A 203 -2.04 25.36 0.02
N GLU A 204 -1.16 25.56 -0.97
CA GLU A 204 -0.80 24.55 -1.97
C GLU A 204 0.53 23.90 -1.63
N TYR A 205 0.59 22.58 -1.77
CA TYR A 205 1.77 21.78 -1.50
C TYR A 205 1.99 20.75 -2.59
N SER A 206 3.26 20.46 -2.85
CA SER A 206 3.64 19.29 -3.64
C SER A 206 3.64 18.03 -2.77
N GLY A 207 3.16 16.94 -3.34
CA GLY A 207 3.14 15.66 -2.65
C GLY A 207 3.25 14.48 -3.60
N VAL A 208 3.41 13.30 -3.00
CA VAL A 208 3.51 12.02 -3.69
C VAL A 208 2.38 11.12 -3.22
N VAL A 209 1.70 10.47 -4.17
CA VAL A 209 0.67 9.49 -3.85
C VAL A 209 1.31 8.30 -3.12
N THR A 210 0.92 8.01 -1.88
CA THR A 210 1.45 6.86 -1.12
C THR A 210 0.55 5.65 -1.21
N SER A 211 -0.76 5.82 -1.38
CA SER A 211 -1.70 4.71 -1.54
C SER A 211 -2.87 5.12 -2.41
N ALA A 212 -3.38 4.19 -3.21
CA ALA A 212 -4.64 4.34 -3.93
C ALA A 212 -5.68 3.38 -3.33
N THR A 213 -6.92 3.82 -3.24
CA THR A 213 -8.08 3.01 -2.83
C THR A 213 -9.23 3.24 -3.81
N SER A 214 -10.32 2.49 -3.68
CA SER A 214 -11.52 2.69 -4.49
C SER A 214 -12.23 4.03 -4.27
N PHE A 215 -11.99 4.69 -3.13
CA PHE A 215 -12.67 5.93 -2.76
C PHE A 215 -11.77 7.17 -2.83
N GLY A 216 -10.49 7.02 -3.17
CA GLY A 216 -9.57 8.15 -3.30
C GLY A 216 -8.10 7.74 -3.31
N ILE A 217 -7.23 8.75 -3.20
CA ILE A 217 -5.78 8.58 -3.09
C ILE A 217 -5.27 9.25 -1.82
N PHE A 218 -4.33 8.60 -1.14
CA PHE A 218 -3.56 9.18 -0.05
C PHE A 218 -2.31 9.83 -0.62
N VAL A 219 -2.08 11.09 -0.26
CA VAL A 219 -0.94 11.89 -0.70
C VAL A 219 -0.12 12.26 0.52
N THR A 220 1.19 12.00 0.47
CA THR A 220 2.14 12.52 1.45
C THR A 220 2.77 13.80 0.93
N LEU A 221 2.75 14.85 1.73
CA LEU A 221 3.41 16.12 1.43
C LEU A 221 4.93 15.99 1.45
N ASP A 222 5.59 16.65 0.48
CA ASP A 222 7.03 16.75 0.44
C ASP A 222 7.54 17.50 1.69
N ASN A 223 8.66 17.03 2.27
CA ASN A 223 9.34 17.59 3.46
C ASN A 223 8.57 17.54 4.79
N LEU A 224 7.24 17.57 4.77
CA LEU A 224 6.39 17.58 5.97
C LEU A 224 6.00 16.17 6.42
N TYR A 225 6.05 15.17 5.52
CA TYR A 225 5.63 13.78 5.80
C TYR A 225 4.22 13.69 6.41
N VAL A 226 3.35 14.62 6.01
CA VAL A 226 1.94 14.66 6.38
C VAL A 226 1.14 13.93 5.31
N GLU A 227 0.29 12.99 5.74
CA GLU A 227 -0.62 12.28 4.85
C GLU A 227 -2.02 12.90 4.89
N GLY A 228 -2.64 13.02 3.73
CA GLY A 228 -4.03 13.42 3.60
C GLY A 228 -4.71 12.70 2.44
N LEU A 229 -6.05 12.74 2.45
CA LEU A 229 -6.89 12.04 1.49
C LEU A 229 -7.39 13.01 0.43
N VAL A 230 -7.19 12.67 -0.84
CA VAL A 230 -7.95 13.26 -1.94
C VAL A 230 -9.09 12.29 -2.27
N HIS A 231 -10.32 12.70 -1.96
CA HIS A 231 -11.50 11.88 -2.24
C HIS A 231 -11.75 11.77 -3.75
N ILE A 232 -12.34 10.66 -4.21
CA ILE A 232 -12.58 10.40 -5.64
C ILE A 232 -13.39 11.51 -6.34
N THR A 233 -14.26 12.20 -5.62
CA THR A 233 -15.05 13.33 -6.15
C THR A 233 -14.22 14.58 -6.42
N GLU A 234 -13.08 14.74 -5.73
CA GLU A 234 -12.15 15.86 -5.88
C GLU A 234 -11.07 15.55 -6.94
N LEU A 235 -11.00 14.31 -7.45
CA LEU A 235 -10.08 13.92 -8.53
C LEU A 235 -10.54 14.37 -9.93
N GLY A 236 -11.80 14.80 -10.06
CA GLY A 236 -12.39 15.33 -11.28
C GLY A 236 -13.81 14.81 -11.56
N GLY A 237 -14.48 15.39 -12.56
CA GLY A 237 -15.82 15.01 -12.99
C GLY A 237 -15.90 13.74 -13.85
N GLU A 238 -15.06 12.74 -13.58
CA GLU A 238 -15.05 11.48 -14.34
C GLU A 238 -15.09 10.25 -13.44
N TYR A 239 -15.37 9.09 -14.04
CA TYR A 239 -15.35 7.81 -13.35
C TYR A 239 -13.92 7.27 -13.29
N PHE A 240 -13.42 7.09 -12.07
CA PHE A 240 -12.16 6.41 -11.80
C PHE A 240 -12.42 4.96 -11.41
N ARG A 241 -11.69 4.04 -12.05
CA ARG A 241 -11.69 2.62 -11.70
C ARG A 241 -10.40 2.29 -10.99
N PHE A 242 -10.53 1.60 -9.85
CA PHE A 242 -9.39 1.06 -9.13
C PHE A 242 -8.89 -0.23 -9.77
N ASP A 243 -7.60 -0.24 -10.13
CA ASP A 243 -6.88 -1.44 -10.56
C ASP A 243 -6.07 -1.96 -9.38
N GLU A 244 -6.53 -3.08 -8.81
CA GLU A 244 -5.90 -3.71 -7.65
C GLU A 244 -4.53 -4.30 -7.98
N ALA A 245 -4.32 -4.79 -9.21
CA ALA A 245 -3.06 -5.40 -9.62
C ALA A 245 -1.96 -4.35 -9.77
N ARG A 246 -2.32 -3.15 -10.24
CA ARG A 246 -1.41 -2.02 -10.42
C ARG A 246 -1.39 -1.03 -9.27
N GLN A 247 -2.33 -1.16 -8.33
CA GLN A 247 -2.52 -0.23 -7.21
C GLN A 247 -2.62 1.22 -7.70
N GLU A 248 -3.44 1.43 -8.73
CA GLU A 248 -3.66 2.73 -9.37
C GLU A 248 -5.17 3.03 -9.52
N LEU A 249 -5.53 4.32 -9.46
CA LEU A 249 -6.82 4.81 -9.93
C LEU A 249 -6.69 5.30 -11.37
N ARG A 250 -7.50 4.74 -12.27
CA ARG A 250 -7.49 5.07 -13.69
C ARG A 250 -8.81 5.70 -14.13
N GLY A 251 -8.73 6.90 -14.72
CA GLY A 251 -9.87 7.57 -15.34
C GLY A 251 -10.32 6.85 -16.61
N GLU A 252 -11.61 6.56 -16.74
CA GLU A 252 -12.14 5.85 -17.92
C GLU A 252 -12.12 6.70 -19.18
N ARG A 253 -12.36 8.01 -19.05
CA ARG A 253 -12.50 8.91 -20.21
C ARG A 253 -11.19 9.60 -20.57
N THR A 254 -10.48 10.13 -19.57
CA THR A 254 -9.21 10.85 -19.81
C THR A 254 -8.02 9.90 -19.92
N GLY A 255 -8.11 8.72 -19.32
CA GLY A 255 -7.00 7.79 -19.20
C GLY A 255 -5.93 8.23 -18.18
N ILE A 256 -6.17 9.30 -17.40
CA ILE A 256 -5.27 9.76 -16.34
C ILE A 256 -5.12 8.65 -15.29
N ARG A 257 -3.89 8.49 -14.76
CA ARG A 257 -3.56 7.46 -13.78
C ARG A 257 -2.93 8.08 -12.55
N TYR A 258 -3.53 7.81 -11.41
CA TYR A 258 -2.97 8.11 -10.09
C TYR A 258 -2.47 6.81 -9.49
N ALA A 259 -1.20 6.50 -9.74
CA ALA A 259 -0.50 5.37 -9.13
C ALA A 259 0.27 5.84 -7.90
N ILE A 260 0.62 4.91 -7.01
CA ILE A 260 1.57 5.16 -5.92
C ILE A 260 2.85 5.75 -6.53
N GLY A 261 3.46 6.76 -5.93
CA GLY A 261 4.65 7.44 -6.46
C GLY A 261 4.38 8.55 -7.48
N THR A 262 3.16 8.70 -7.99
CA THR A 262 2.81 9.84 -8.84
C THR A 262 2.93 11.14 -8.05
N ARG A 263 3.62 12.13 -8.61
CA ARG A 263 3.70 13.49 -8.02
C ARG A 263 2.45 14.28 -8.37
N VAL A 264 1.88 14.94 -7.38
CA VAL A 264 0.65 15.74 -7.52
C VAL A 264 0.82 17.07 -6.78
N GLN A 265 0.15 18.10 -7.26
CA GLN A 265 -0.04 19.35 -6.54
C GLN A 265 -1.40 19.30 -5.87
N ILE A 266 -1.45 19.60 -4.57
CA ILE A 266 -2.68 19.56 -3.80
C ILE A 266 -2.84 20.84 -3.00
N GLN A 267 -4.10 21.18 -2.72
CA GLN A 267 -4.48 22.25 -1.81
C GLN A 267 -5.10 21.65 -0.56
N VAL A 268 -4.76 22.19 0.61
CA VAL A 268 -5.37 21.80 1.88
C VAL A 268 -6.80 22.33 1.93
N SER A 269 -7.78 21.43 1.80
CA SER A 269 -9.20 21.80 1.74
C SER A 269 -9.81 21.86 3.14
N ARG A 270 -9.59 20.82 3.94
CA ARG A 270 -10.17 20.68 5.28
C ARG A 270 -9.25 19.92 6.20
N VAL A 271 -9.25 20.29 7.47
CA VAL A 271 -8.56 19.58 8.54
C VAL A 271 -9.57 19.26 9.65
N ASP A 272 -9.67 17.99 10.00
CA ASP A 272 -10.48 17.49 11.10
C ASP A 272 -9.56 17.00 12.23
N LEU A 273 -9.56 17.72 13.35
CA LEU A 273 -8.75 17.39 14.52
C LEU A 273 -9.31 16.21 15.31
N ASP A 274 -10.64 16.03 15.32
CA ASP A 274 -11.30 14.96 16.05
C ASP A 274 -11.14 13.65 15.28
N GLY A 275 -11.32 13.72 13.96
CA GLY A 275 -11.10 12.59 13.04
C GLY A 275 -9.63 12.30 12.76
N ARG A 276 -8.70 13.21 13.11
CA ARG A 276 -7.27 13.19 12.74
C ARG A 276 -7.06 12.97 11.24
N LYS A 277 -7.89 13.65 10.45
CA LYS A 277 -7.94 13.52 8.99
C LYS A 277 -7.70 14.88 8.34
N ILE A 278 -6.99 14.83 7.23
CA ILE A 278 -6.74 15.99 6.39
C ILE A 278 -7.26 15.65 5.01
N ASP A 279 -8.15 16.49 4.50
CA ASP A 279 -8.71 16.37 3.16
C ASP A 279 -7.98 17.34 2.23
N PHE A 280 -7.57 16.80 1.09
CA PHE A 280 -6.89 17.51 0.05
C PHE A 280 -7.77 17.62 -1.20
N ARG A 281 -7.59 18.71 -1.94
CA ARG A 281 -8.11 18.88 -3.29
C ARG A 281 -6.95 18.86 -4.27
N LEU A 282 -7.13 18.23 -5.43
CA LEU A 282 -6.12 18.24 -6.47
C LEU A 282 -6.11 19.61 -7.18
N VAL A 283 -4.93 20.22 -7.32
CA VAL A 283 -4.78 21.46 -8.10
C VAL A 283 -4.35 21.07 -9.50
N ASN A 284 -5.29 21.15 -10.45
CA ASN A 284 -4.98 20.95 -11.86
C ASN A 284 -4.55 22.28 -12.49
N PRO A 285 -3.29 22.45 -12.91
CA PRO A 285 -2.87 23.66 -13.62
C PRO A 285 -3.66 23.86 -14.93
N ALA A 286 -4.20 22.79 -15.53
CA ALA A 286 -5.01 22.86 -16.74
C ALA A 286 -6.41 23.46 -16.54
N GLU A 287 -6.97 23.41 -15.33
CA GLU A 287 -8.31 23.93 -15.04
C GLU A 287 -8.29 25.42 -14.66
N GLU A 288 -7.23 25.92 -14.03
CA GLU A 288 -7.09 27.36 -13.75
C GLU A 288 -6.98 28.22 -15.02
N PHE A 289 -6.33 27.71 -16.08
CA PHE A 289 -6.29 28.41 -17.37
C PHE A 289 -7.67 28.53 -18.02
N SER A 290 -8.54 27.54 -17.81
CA SER A 290 -9.91 27.54 -18.34
C SER A 290 -10.86 28.41 -17.51
N ALA A 291 -10.71 28.39 -16.18
CA ALA A 291 -11.52 29.20 -15.27
C ALA A 291 -11.21 30.69 -15.37
N ARG A 292 -9.95 31.08 -15.59
CA ARG A 292 -9.56 32.49 -15.83
C ARG A 292 -10.02 33.01 -17.19
N GLN A 293 -10.02 32.17 -18.24
CA GLN A 293 -10.56 32.56 -19.56
C GLN A 293 -12.08 32.72 -19.58
N MET A 294 -12.82 32.00 -18.73
CA MET A 294 -14.27 32.16 -18.62
C MET A 294 -14.71 33.35 -17.77
N ARG A 295 -13.88 33.79 -16.81
CA ARG A 295 -14.14 35.00 -16.01
C ARG A 295 -13.88 36.30 -16.77
N ASP A 296 -13.00 36.27 -17.76
CA ASP A 296 -12.64 37.44 -18.58
C ASP A 296 -13.57 37.65 -19.80
N LYS A 297 -14.57 36.77 -19.99
CA LYS A 297 -15.66 36.94 -20.97
C LYS A 297 -16.98 37.28 -20.28
N GLY A 298 -17.03 38.46 -19.67
CA GLY A 298 -18.29 39.17 -19.40
C GLY A 298 -18.93 39.71 -20.69
N PRO A 299 -20.25 40.02 -20.73
CA PRO A 299 -20.99 40.21 -21.96
C PRO A 299 -20.68 41.56 -22.61
N GLY A 300 -19.79 41.54 -23.59
CA GLY A 300 -19.48 42.70 -24.44
C GLY A 300 -20.62 43.00 -25.40
N LYS A 301 -21.25 44.17 -25.21
CA LYS A 301 -22.24 44.81 -26.09
C LYS A 301 -21.86 44.72 -27.57
N GLN A 302 -22.83 44.31 -28.38
CA GLN A 302 -22.82 44.51 -29.84
C GLN A 302 -22.78 46.00 -30.16
N VAL A 303 -21.81 46.42 -30.98
CA VAL A 303 -21.88 47.67 -31.73
C VAL A 303 -21.64 47.33 -33.20
N ALA A 304 -22.63 47.68 -34.01
CA ALA A 304 -22.69 47.47 -35.45
C ALA A 304 -22.17 48.69 -36.22
N GLY A 305 -21.66 48.44 -37.43
CA GLY A 305 -21.34 49.44 -38.47
C GLY A 305 -19.94 50.05 -38.34
N ARG A 306 -19.17 50.31 -39.40
CA ARG A 306 -19.53 50.55 -40.80
C ARG A 306 -18.25 50.44 -41.66
N ASN A 307 -18.39 49.90 -42.86
CA ASN A 307 -17.39 49.88 -43.92
C ASN A 307 -17.11 51.32 -44.40
N ASP A 308 -15.84 51.68 -44.58
CA ASP A 308 -15.49 52.71 -45.57
C ASP A 308 -14.10 52.47 -46.19
N LYS A 309 -14.08 52.58 -47.52
CA LYS A 309 -12.90 52.44 -48.39
C LYS A 309 -12.28 53.82 -48.61
N VAL A 310 -10.97 53.97 -48.44
CA VAL A 310 -10.19 55.00 -49.16
C VAL A 310 -8.83 54.46 -49.58
N ARG A 311 -8.47 54.78 -50.83
CA ARG A 311 -7.26 54.48 -51.60
C ARG A 311 -6.09 55.42 -51.26
N GLY A 312 -4.87 54.98 -51.57
CA GLY A 312 -3.68 55.80 -51.90
C GLY A 312 -2.44 55.28 -51.16
N SER A 313 -1.55 54.45 -51.72
CA SER A 313 -0.61 54.58 -52.86
C SER A 313 0.82 54.96 -52.43
N LEU A 314 1.78 54.09 -52.82
CA LEU A 314 3.21 54.35 -53.14
C LEU A 314 4.16 54.48 -51.90
N VAL A 315 5.38 53.90 -51.79
CA VAL A 315 6.41 53.36 -52.72
C VAL A 315 7.37 52.42 -51.96
N GLY A 316 7.87 51.36 -52.63
CA GLY A 316 9.25 50.81 -52.52
C GLY A 316 9.57 49.91 -51.32
N ALA A 317 10.36 48.84 -51.42
CA ALA A 317 11.08 48.20 -52.52
C ALA A 317 11.50 46.79 -52.06
N GLU A 318 11.59 45.85 -53.01
CA GLU A 318 12.45 44.64 -53.05
C GLU A 318 12.32 43.61 -51.89
N GLY A 319 12.20 42.30 -52.07
CA GLY A 319 12.41 41.44 -53.23
C GLY A 319 12.90 40.08 -52.72
N ALA A 320 12.09 39.02 -52.80
CA ALA A 320 12.54 37.73 -53.33
C ALA A 320 11.34 36.82 -53.63
N LYS A 321 11.31 36.34 -54.87
CA LYS A 321 10.30 35.46 -55.47
C LYS A 321 10.64 33.99 -55.23
N SER A 322 9.61 33.17 -55.00
CA SER A 322 9.46 31.83 -55.61
C SER A 322 7.98 31.41 -55.46
N LYS A 323 7.10 31.78 -56.41
CA LYS A 323 6.51 30.93 -57.48
C LYS A 323 5.89 29.60 -56.97
N THR A 324 4.58 29.56 -56.67
CA THR A 324 3.44 29.17 -57.56
C THR A 324 3.48 27.70 -58.04
N ARG A 325 2.65 26.78 -57.49
CA ARG A 325 1.23 26.42 -57.81
C ARG A 325 1.09 25.58 -59.11
N PRO A 326 -0.04 24.88 -59.40
CA PRO A 326 -0.95 24.04 -58.58
C PRO A 326 -1.50 22.78 -59.36
N PHE A 327 -2.59 22.17 -58.86
CA PHE A 327 -3.49 21.17 -59.51
C PHE A 327 -2.93 19.73 -59.62
N ASN A 328 -3.70 18.65 -59.42
CA ASN A 328 -5.06 18.41 -59.86
C ASN A 328 -5.77 17.30 -59.03
N ALA A 329 -7.10 17.34 -59.02
CA ALA A 329 -7.99 16.31 -58.50
C ALA A 329 -8.13 15.11 -59.45
N ARG A 330 -8.45 13.91 -58.92
CA ARG A 330 -9.45 12.99 -59.52
C ARG A 330 -9.83 11.82 -58.59
N LYS A 331 -11.13 11.51 -58.67
CA LYS A 331 -11.89 10.39 -58.11
C LYS A 331 -11.38 9.02 -58.57
N ALA A 332 -11.61 7.96 -57.80
CA ALA A 332 -12.71 6.99 -58.02
C ALA A 332 -12.51 5.68 -57.23
N GLU A 333 -13.62 5.20 -56.65
CA GLU A 333 -14.05 3.78 -56.49
C GLU A 333 -13.09 2.78 -55.82
N GLY A 334 -13.50 1.84 -54.96
CA GLY A 334 -14.79 1.25 -54.61
C GLY A 334 -14.44 -0.13 -54.01
N GLY A 335 -15.09 -0.56 -52.92
CA GLY A 335 -14.89 -1.91 -52.38
C GLY A 335 -15.06 -2.07 -50.87
N LYS A 336 -16.31 -2.29 -50.45
CA LYS A 336 -16.71 -3.05 -49.24
C LYS A 336 -17.78 -4.05 -49.71
N PRO A 337 -18.19 -5.07 -48.94
CA PRO A 337 -17.59 -5.73 -47.77
C PRO A 337 -17.59 -7.27 -47.92
N SER A 338 -16.88 -8.02 -47.04
CA SER A 338 -17.22 -9.44 -46.82
C SER A 338 -17.62 -9.68 -45.37
N THR A 339 -18.89 -9.96 -45.20
CA THR A 339 -19.54 -10.55 -44.04
C THR A 339 -19.11 -12.01 -43.87
N ARG A 340 -18.97 -12.47 -42.62
CA ARG A 340 -19.24 -13.88 -42.30
C ARG A 340 -19.83 -14.00 -40.91
N HIS A 341 -21.14 -14.21 -40.89
CA HIS A 341 -21.89 -14.81 -39.80
C HIS A 341 -21.47 -16.29 -39.62
N GLY A 342 -21.28 -16.70 -38.37
CA GLY A 342 -21.31 -18.10 -37.93
C GLY A 342 -22.38 -18.25 -36.85
N LYS A 343 -23.35 -19.12 -37.11
CA LYS A 343 -24.59 -19.35 -36.36
C LYS A 343 -24.40 -20.08 -35.02
N VAL A 344 -25.39 -19.83 -34.18
CA VAL A 344 -25.80 -20.42 -32.90
C VAL A 344 -26.23 -21.89 -33.05
N SER A 345 -26.04 -22.72 -32.01
CA SER A 345 -27.10 -23.61 -31.48
C SER A 345 -26.78 -24.23 -30.10
N PRO A 346 -27.81 -24.59 -29.30
CA PRO A 346 -27.75 -24.66 -27.84
C PRO A 346 -27.98 -26.08 -27.27
N LYS A 347 -27.51 -26.32 -26.04
CA LYS A 347 -27.96 -27.38 -25.11
C LYS A 347 -27.80 -26.80 -23.71
N GLY A 348 -28.68 -26.95 -22.72
CA GLY A 348 -29.81 -27.84 -22.51
C GLY A 348 -30.03 -27.84 -21.00
N ALA A 349 -31.27 -27.70 -20.57
CA ALA A 349 -31.70 -27.42 -19.20
C ALA A 349 -31.29 -28.48 -18.16
N THR A 350 -31.27 -28.07 -16.88
CA THR A 350 -32.04 -28.76 -15.84
C THR A 350 -32.29 -27.82 -14.66
N SER A 351 -33.56 -27.50 -14.50
CA SER A 351 -34.18 -27.01 -13.27
C SER A 351 -34.33 -28.16 -12.27
N LYS A 352 -34.21 -27.86 -10.97
CA LYS A 352 -35.01 -28.52 -9.94
C LYS A 352 -35.26 -27.57 -8.77
N SER A 353 -36.54 -27.30 -8.58
CA SER A 353 -37.18 -26.66 -7.45
C SER A 353 -37.62 -27.70 -6.41
N SER A 354 -38.15 -27.20 -5.30
CA SER A 354 -38.81 -27.87 -4.15
C SER A 354 -37.86 -28.26 -2.99
N GLY A 355 -38.20 -28.01 -1.73
CA GLY A 355 -39.47 -27.57 -1.17
C GLY A 355 -39.33 -27.14 0.31
N ALA A 356 -40.32 -26.37 0.73
CA ALA A 356 -40.50 -25.85 2.09
C ALA A 356 -40.80 -26.96 3.13
N LYS A 357 -40.44 -26.71 4.39
CA LYS A 357 -41.29 -27.09 5.53
C LYS A 357 -41.04 -26.20 6.76
N LYS A 358 -42.16 -25.74 7.32
CA LYS A 358 -42.36 -25.00 8.58
C LYS A 358 -42.26 -25.94 9.79
N SER A 359 -41.81 -25.42 10.93
CA SER A 359 -42.32 -25.66 12.30
C SER A 359 -41.70 -24.58 13.22
N SER A 360 -42.43 -23.61 13.80
CA SER A 360 -43.42 -23.62 14.88
C SER A 360 -42.88 -23.95 16.29
N GLN A 361 -42.99 -22.93 17.18
CA GLN A 361 -43.10 -23.00 18.66
C GLN A 361 -41.82 -23.41 19.43
N SER A 362 -41.50 -22.92 20.63
CA SER A 362 -42.25 -22.24 21.70
C SER A 362 -41.30 -21.50 22.66
N ARG A 363 -41.86 -20.53 23.38
CA ARG A 363 -41.35 -19.92 24.62
C ARG A 363 -40.97 -20.98 25.67
N LYS A 364 -39.94 -20.72 26.47
CA LYS A 364 -40.01 -20.90 27.93
C LYS A 364 -38.98 -20.05 28.68
N SER A 365 -39.48 -19.43 29.74
CA SER A 365 -38.80 -18.65 30.76
C SER A 365 -38.28 -19.53 31.91
N ARG A 366 -37.59 -18.86 32.84
CA ARG A 366 -37.02 -19.29 34.14
C ARG A 366 -35.63 -19.93 34.00
N ARG A 367 -34.64 -19.46 34.75
CA ARG A 367 -34.68 -19.10 36.17
C ARG A 367 -33.72 -17.97 36.50
#